data_AF-A0A941SSU3-F1
#
_entry.id   AF-A0A941SSU3-F1
#
_cell.length_a   1.000
_cell.length_b   1.000
_cell.length_c   1.000
_cell.angle_alpha   90.00
_cell.angle_beta   90.00
_cell.angle_gamma   90.00
#
_symmetry.space_group_name_H-M   'P 1'
#
loop_
_entity.id
_entity.type
_entity.pdbx_description
1 polymer ?
#
loop_
_entity_poly.entity_id
_entity_poly.type
_entity_poly.pdbx_seq_one_letter_code
_entity_poly.pdbx_strand_id
1 'polypeptide(L)'
;MKFITAALALTASMALAPMAHAQSASAALARLFADERAAVYRADPTSATYAGVHNYDDRLPSVTPQTQAAQLAADRGFVQRLYAIDRTALSAQEQVSYDLFDFMVGERVRFAPYNEWRMPFNSDSG
;
A
#
# COMPACT_ATOMS: atom_id res chain seq x y z
N MET A 1 -58.57 26.56 13.91
CA MET A 1 -57.34 27.14 14.48
C MET A 1 -56.43 25.99 14.88
N LYS A 2 -55.19 25.96 14.33
CA LYS A 2 -53.94 25.49 15.00
C LYS A 2 -53.79 23.97 15.25
N PHE A 3 -52.78 23.20 14.83
CA PHE A 3 -51.45 23.36 14.21
C PHE A 3 -51.11 22.00 13.51
N ILE A 4 -50.76 21.95 12.21
CA ILE A 4 -49.40 22.02 11.61
C ILE A 4 -48.43 20.93 12.09
N THR A 5 -48.28 19.90 11.24
CA THR A 5 -47.07 19.15 10.84
C THR A 5 -45.86 19.11 11.79
N ALA A 6 -45.50 17.92 12.29
CA ALA A 6 -44.14 17.59 12.70
C ALA A 6 -43.95 16.06 12.80
N ALA A 7 -43.88 15.37 11.67
CA ALA A 7 -43.52 13.95 11.63
C ALA A 7 -42.70 13.65 10.36
N LEU A 8 -41.58 14.36 10.16
CA LEU A 8 -40.66 14.07 9.07
C LEU A 8 -39.25 14.61 9.38
N ALA A 9 -38.59 14.07 10.41
CA ALA A 9 -37.19 14.44 10.70
C ALA A 9 -36.42 13.33 11.42
N LEU A 10 -36.59 12.05 11.03
CA LEU A 10 -35.80 10.96 11.61
C LEU A 10 -35.14 10.02 10.59
N THR A 11 -35.16 10.34 9.30
CA THR A 11 -34.61 9.45 8.25
C THR A 11 -33.25 9.87 7.69
N ALA A 12 -32.60 10.90 8.23
CA ALA A 12 -31.33 11.42 7.69
C ALA A 12 -30.04 10.82 8.30
N SER A 13 -30.13 9.98 9.33
CA SER A 13 -28.95 9.57 10.11
C SER A 13 -28.23 8.29 9.64
N MET A 14 -28.79 7.50 8.70
CA MET A 14 -28.16 6.23 8.27
C MET A 14 -27.12 6.35 7.15
N ALA A 15 -26.98 7.50 6.50
CA ALA A 15 -26.03 7.67 5.39
C ALA A 15 -24.59 8.03 5.82
N LEU A 16 -24.37 8.46 7.07
CA LEU A 16 -23.04 8.92 7.50
C LEU A 16 -22.05 7.80 7.84
N ALA A 17 -22.52 6.66 8.36
CA ALA A 17 -21.65 5.54 8.73
C ALA A 17 -20.86 4.93 7.55
N PRO A 18 -21.49 4.61 6.40
CA PRO A 18 -20.75 4.04 5.26
C PRO A 18 -19.76 5.04 4.65
N MET A 19 -20.06 6.34 4.66
CA MET A 19 -19.14 7.37 4.18
C MET A 19 -17.90 7.52 5.08
N ALA A 20 -18.08 7.49 6.40
CA ALA A 20 -16.97 7.55 7.35
C ALA A 20 -16.07 6.31 7.25
N HIS A 21 -16.66 5.12 7.09
CA HIS A 21 -15.92 3.88 6.88
C HIS A 21 -15.13 3.90 5.57
N ALA A 22 -15.75 4.31 4.45
CA ALA A 22 -15.06 4.48 3.17
C ALA A 22 -13.89 5.47 3.24
N GLN A 23 -14.09 6.63 3.86
CA GLN A 23 -13.02 7.62 4.05
C GLN A 23 -11.86 7.07 4.88
N SER A 24 -12.15 6.22 5.87
CA SER A 24 -11.12 5.56 6.66
C SER A 24 -10.34 4.51 5.87
N ALA A 25 -10.99 3.75 4.98
CA ALA A 25 -10.35 2.78 4.11
C ALA A 25 -9.45 3.45 3.06
N SER A 26 -9.92 4.52 2.41
CA SER A 26 -9.12 5.33 1.48
C SER A 26 -7.87 5.91 2.15
N ALA A 27 -8.02 6.48 3.36
CA ALA A 27 -6.90 7.04 4.10
C ALA A 27 -5.89 5.95 4.51
N ALA A 28 -6.38 4.77 4.92
CA ALA A 28 -5.52 3.64 5.24
C ALA A 28 -4.72 3.13 4.02
N LEU A 29 -5.37 3.06 2.85
CA LEU A 29 -4.73 2.65 1.60
C LEU A 29 -3.66 3.66 1.15
N ALA A 30 -3.98 4.95 1.16
CA ALA A 30 -3.03 6.01 0.82
C ALA A 30 -1.82 5.99 1.75
N ARG A 31 -2.04 5.80 3.06
CA ARG A 31 -0.95 5.67 4.03
C ARG A 31 -0.11 4.42 3.80
N LEU A 32 -0.73 3.29 3.46
CA LEU A 32 -0.01 2.07 3.12
C LEU A 32 0.98 2.29 1.96
N PHE A 33 0.52 2.95 0.89
CA PHE A 33 1.36 3.24 -0.28
C PHE A 33 2.51 4.18 0.07
N ALA A 34 2.25 5.22 0.86
CA ALA A 34 3.29 6.14 1.30
C ALA A 34 4.34 5.45 2.17
N ASP A 35 3.92 4.59 3.10
CA ASP A 35 4.81 3.85 3.99
C ASP A 35 5.67 2.83 3.21
N GLU A 36 5.08 2.10 2.25
CA GLU A 36 5.81 1.18 1.38
C GLU A 36 6.84 1.91 0.54
N ARG A 37 6.44 3.03 -0.10
CA ARG A 37 7.35 3.83 -0.92
C ARG A 37 8.54 4.34 -0.11
N ALA A 38 8.27 4.82 1.10
CA ALA A 38 9.33 5.27 2.00
C ALA A 38 10.24 4.12 2.44
N ALA A 39 9.71 2.90 2.61
CA ALA A 39 10.52 1.72 2.91
C ALA A 39 11.40 1.32 1.71
N VAL A 40 10.85 1.32 0.49
CA VAL A 40 11.59 1.06 -0.74
C VAL A 40 12.75 2.04 -0.90
N TYR A 41 12.54 3.34 -0.70
CA TYR A 41 13.64 4.31 -0.80
C TYR A 41 14.76 4.09 0.22
N ARG A 42 14.43 3.59 1.42
CA ARG A 42 15.47 3.24 2.42
C ARG A 42 16.24 1.97 2.04
N ALA A 43 15.57 1.00 1.44
CA ALA A 43 16.17 -0.29 1.06
C ALA A 43 16.94 -0.21 -0.26
N ASP A 44 16.41 0.54 -1.22
CA ASP A 44 17.01 0.87 -2.51
C ASP A 44 17.08 2.39 -2.71
N PRO A 45 18.13 3.05 -2.18
CA PRO A 45 18.41 4.46 -2.39
C PRO A 45 18.41 4.90 -3.85
N THR A 46 18.84 4.03 -4.77
CA THR A 46 18.93 4.40 -6.19
C THR A 46 17.54 4.59 -6.81
N SER A 47 16.54 3.82 -6.37
CA SER A 47 15.15 4.04 -6.75
C SER A 47 14.61 5.40 -6.31
N ALA A 48 15.10 5.95 -5.18
CA ALA A 48 14.73 7.27 -4.71
C ALA A 48 15.27 8.35 -5.66
N THR A 49 16.54 8.23 -6.06
CA THR A 49 17.16 9.11 -7.06
C THR A 49 16.40 9.06 -8.40
N TYR A 50 16.04 7.87 -8.89
CA TYR A 50 15.22 7.73 -10.11
C TYR A 50 13.85 8.41 -10.01
N ALA A 51 13.27 8.46 -8.81
CA ALA A 51 12.01 9.14 -8.53
C ALA A 51 12.17 10.66 -8.25
N GLY A 52 13.39 11.22 -8.39
CA GLY A 52 13.69 12.63 -8.12
C GLY A 52 13.81 12.98 -6.62
N VAL A 53 13.95 11.98 -5.75
CA VAL A 53 14.12 12.16 -4.31
C VAL A 53 15.60 12.02 -3.94
N HIS A 54 16.27 13.17 -3.78
CA HIS A 54 17.73 13.26 -3.62
C HIS A 54 18.25 13.11 -2.17
N ASN A 55 17.36 12.81 -1.21
CA ASN A 55 17.73 12.70 0.21
C ASN A 55 18.56 11.43 0.54
N TYR A 56 18.81 10.57 -0.45
CA TYR A 56 19.48 9.27 -0.30
C TYR A 56 20.68 9.11 -1.24
N ASP A 57 21.05 10.14 -2.00
CA ASP A 57 22.06 10.07 -3.07
C ASP A 57 23.48 9.73 -2.55
N ASP A 58 23.69 9.81 -1.23
CA ASP A 58 24.92 9.44 -0.54
C ASP A 58 25.03 7.95 -0.20
N ARG A 59 24.06 7.11 -0.64
CA ARG A 59 23.93 5.71 -0.23
C ARG A 59 23.74 4.76 -1.41
N LEU A 60 24.18 3.52 -1.21
CA LEU A 60 23.91 2.40 -2.11
C LEU A 60 23.14 1.29 -1.38
N PRO A 61 22.34 0.49 -2.10
CA PRO A 61 21.63 -0.64 -1.50
C PRO A 61 22.59 -1.69 -0.94
N SER A 62 22.19 -2.31 0.17
CA SER A 62 22.90 -3.46 0.75
C SER A 62 22.34 -4.76 0.17
N VAL A 63 23.23 -5.66 -0.26
CA VAL A 63 22.86 -6.95 -0.87
C VAL A 63 23.03 -8.15 0.07
N THR A 64 23.16 -7.89 1.37
CA THR A 64 23.39 -8.95 2.37
C THR A 64 22.13 -9.82 2.56
N PRO A 65 22.27 -11.12 2.90
CA PRO A 65 21.12 -11.97 3.23
C PRO A 65 20.23 -11.40 4.34
N GLN A 66 20.81 -10.67 5.30
CA GLN A 66 20.09 -10.00 6.38
C GLN A 66 19.19 -8.89 5.83
N THR A 67 19.68 -8.09 4.89
CA THR A 67 18.87 -7.07 4.19
C THR A 67 17.73 -7.71 3.43
N GLN A 68 17.99 -8.80 2.70
CA GLN A 68 16.97 -9.52 1.95
C GLN A 68 15.87 -10.08 2.87
N ALA A 69 16.24 -10.63 4.03
CA ALA A 69 15.29 -11.10 5.03
C ALA A 69 14.46 -9.95 5.64
N ALA A 70 15.09 -8.81 5.91
CA ALA A 70 14.40 -7.63 6.42
C ALA A 70 13.40 -7.07 5.39
N GLN A 71 13.77 -7.01 4.12
CA GLN A 71 12.87 -6.58 3.04
C GLN A 71 11.68 -7.53 2.90
N LEU A 72 11.90 -8.85 2.92
CA LEU A 72 10.82 -9.83 2.89
C LEU A 72 9.86 -9.69 4.08
N ALA A 73 10.39 -9.42 5.28
CA ALA A 73 9.57 -9.18 6.46
C ALA A 73 8.71 -7.91 6.31
N ALA A 74 9.28 -6.84 5.74
CA ALA A 74 8.55 -5.61 5.44
C ALA A 74 7.44 -5.85 4.39
N ASP A 75 7.76 -6.53 3.29
CA ASP A 75 6.79 -6.85 2.22
C ASP A 75 5.61 -7.67 2.75
N ARG A 76 5.88 -8.69 3.59
CA ARG A 76 4.82 -9.45 4.28
C ARG A 76 3.95 -8.55 5.17
N GLY A 77 4.57 -7.63 5.90
CA GLY A 77 3.85 -6.64 6.71
C GLY A 77 2.95 -5.74 5.87
N PHE A 78 3.40 -5.31 4.70
CA PHE A 78 2.59 -4.50 3.79
C PHE A 78 1.41 -5.27 3.21
N VAL A 79 1.61 -6.52 2.76
CA VAL A 79 0.51 -7.38 2.27
C VAL A 79 -0.52 -7.63 3.39
N GLN A 80 -0.07 -7.91 4.61
CA GLN A 80 -0.99 -8.08 5.75
C GLN A 80 -1.80 -6.82 6.05
N ARG A 81 -1.17 -5.64 6.00
CA ARG A 81 -1.86 -4.36 6.17
C ARG A 81 -2.85 -4.08 5.03
N LEU A 82 -2.51 -4.45 3.80
CA LEU A 82 -3.40 -4.34 2.64
C LEU A 82 -4.68 -5.16 2.89
N TYR A 83 -4.55 -6.43 3.27
CA TYR A 83 -5.69 -7.33 3.49
C TYR A 83 -6.56 -6.96 4.69
N ALA A 84 -6.09 -6.09 5.57
CA ALA A 84 -6.90 -5.52 6.65
C ALA A 84 -7.82 -4.37 6.18
N ILE A 85 -7.60 -3.83 4.98
CA ILE A 85 -8.44 -2.78 4.40
C ILE A 85 -9.63 -3.44 3.71
N ASP A 86 -10.84 -2.99 4.05
CA ASP A 86 -12.06 -3.42 3.39
C ASP A 86 -12.09 -2.91 1.94
N ARG A 87 -11.73 -3.78 1.00
CA ARG A 87 -11.71 -3.48 -0.44
C ARG A 87 -13.06 -3.00 -0.97
N THR A 88 -14.19 -3.43 -0.37
CA THR A 88 -15.52 -3.05 -0.85
C THR A 88 -15.90 -1.61 -0.46
N ALA A 89 -15.23 -1.04 0.54
CA ALA A 89 -15.40 0.33 0.97
C ALA A 89 -14.58 1.33 0.12
N LEU A 90 -13.72 0.84 -0.78
CA LEU A 90 -12.91 1.65 -1.68
C LEU A 90 -13.67 2.03 -2.96
N SER A 91 -13.33 3.17 -3.55
CA SER A 91 -13.78 3.52 -4.90
C SER A 91 -13.26 2.54 -5.95
N ALA A 92 -13.88 2.48 -7.13
CA ALA A 92 -13.45 1.59 -8.20
C ALA A 92 -11.97 1.79 -8.60
N GLN A 93 -11.50 3.03 -8.64
CA GLN A 93 -10.10 3.34 -8.96
C GLN A 93 -9.14 2.86 -7.86
N GLU A 94 -9.53 3.03 -6.59
CA GLU A 94 -8.74 2.56 -5.45
C GLU A 94 -8.71 1.03 -5.36
N GLN A 95 -9.79 0.35 -5.76
CA GLN A 95 -9.81 -1.11 -5.87
C GLN A 95 -8.79 -1.61 -6.90
N VAL A 96 -8.65 -0.92 -8.04
CA VAL A 96 -7.60 -1.24 -9.02
C VAL A 96 -6.21 -1.00 -8.42
N SER A 97 -6.01 0.11 -7.71
CA SER A 97 -4.72 0.39 -7.04
C SER A 97 -4.40 -0.62 -5.95
N TYR A 98 -5.41 -1.06 -5.19
CA TYR A 98 -5.30 -2.13 -4.19
C TYR A 98 -4.84 -3.43 -4.86
N ASP A 99 -5.51 -3.85 -5.94
CA ASP A 99 -5.21 -5.11 -6.62
C ASP A 99 -3.82 -5.09 -7.26
N LEU A 100 -3.42 -3.94 -7.83
CA LEU A 100 -2.08 -3.76 -8.39
C LEU A 100 -1.01 -3.83 -7.30
N PHE A 101 -1.25 -3.22 -6.14
CA PHE A 101 -0.33 -3.29 -5.02
C PHE A 101 -0.22 -4.72 -4.48
N ASP A 102 -1.35 -5.43 -4.35
CA ASP A 102 -1.37 -6.84 -3.95
C ASP A 102 -0.53 -7.70 -4.90
N PHE A 103 -0.72 -7.51 -6.21
CA PHE A 103 0.08 -8.18 -7.22
C PHE A 103 1.57 -7.86 -7.06
N MET A 104 1.96 -6.57 -7.10
CA MET A 104 3.37 -6.16 -7.11
C MET A 104 4.13 -6.57 -5.84
N VAL A 105 3.55 -6.35 -4.66
CA VAL A 105 4.22 -6.66 -3.39
C VAL A 105 4.04 -8.14 -3.02
N GLY A 106 2.87 -8.71 -3.31
CA GLY A 106 2.60 -10.13 -3.12
C GLY A 106 3.51 -11.02 -3.97
N GLU A 107 3.85 -10.61 -5.20
CA GLU A 107 4.84 -11.32 -6.00
C GLU A 107 6.22 -11.34 -5.36
N ARG A 108 6.70 -10.23 -4.76
CA ARG A 108 7.98 -10.23 -4.01
C ARG A 108 7.97 -11.26 -2.89
N VAL A 109 6.85 -11.37 -2.15
CA VAL A 109 6.70 -12.38 -1.09
C VAL A 109 6.64 -13.80 -1.67
N ARG A 110 5.90 -13.99 -2.76
CA ARG A 110 5.69 -15.29 -3.42
C ARG A 110 6.98 -15.84 -4.02
N PHE A 111 7.81 -14.99 -4.61
CA PHE A 111 9.06 -15.38 -5.26
C PHE A 111 10.27 -15.41 -4.32
N ALA A 112 10.17 -14.83 -3.12
CA ALA A 112 11.24 -14.83 -2.14
C ALA A 112 11.90 -16.20 -1.85
N PRO A 113 11.18 -17.35 -1.82
CA PRO A 113 11.79 -18.66 -1.62
C PRO A 113 12.81 -19.06 -2.70
N TYR A 114 12.72 -18.51 -3.91
CA TYR A 114 13.65 -18.80 -5.01
C TYR A 114 14.99 -18.08 -4.86
N ASN A 115 15.11 -17.12 -3.93
CA ASN A 115 16.34 -16.39 -3.63
C ASN A 115 17.01 -15.81 -4.89
N GLU A 116 16.26 -15.14 -5.75
CA GLU A 116 16.75 -14.58 -7.02
C GLU A 116 17.96 -13.66 -6.85
N TRP A 117 18.07 -12.99 -5.70
CA TRP A 117 19.22 -12.19 -5.29
C TRP A 117 20.56 -12.97 -5.20
N ARG A 118 20.53 -14.31 -5.26
CA ARG A 118 21.72 -15.18 -5.37
C ARG A 118 22.17 -15.42 -6.82
N MET A 119 21.44 -14.88 -7.79
CA MET A 119 21.74 -14.95 -9.22
C MET A 119 21.93 -13.54 -9.79
N PRO A 120 22.99 -12.80 -9.38
CA PRO A 120 23.17 -11.41 -9.77
C PRO A 120 23.57 -11.21 -11.24
N PHE A 121 23.91 -12.30 -11.94
CA PHE A 121 24.21 -12.27 -13.37
C PHE A 121 23.13 -13.08 -14.11
N ASN A 122 22.33 -12.39 -14.90
CA ASN A 122 21.35 -12.97 -15.81
C ASN A 122 21.41 -12.25 -17.17
N SER A 123 20.65 -12.72 -18.15
CA SER A 123 20.53 -12.07 -19.46
C SER A 123 19.13 -11.50 -19.68
N ASP A 124 18.43 -11.07 -18.61
CA ASP A 124 17.02 -10.66 -18.73
C ASP A 124 16.83 -9.27 -19.35
N SER A 125 17.87 -8.45 -19.35
CA SER A 125 17.79 -7.01 -19.69
C SER A 125 18.47 -6.62 -21.00
N GLY A 126 19.08 -7.58 -21.73
CA GLY A 126 19.78 -7.35 -23.00
C GLY A 126 21.22 -6.86 -22.85
#